data_AF-A0A952IR32-F1
#
_entry.id   AF-A0A952IR32-F1
#
_cell.length_a   1.000
_cell.length_b   1.000
_cell.length_c   1.000
_cell.angle_alpha   90.00
_cell.angle_beta   90.00
_cell.angle_gamma   90.00
#
_symmetry.space_group_name_H-M   'P 1'
#
loop_
_entity.id
_entity.type
_entity.pdbx_description
1 polymer ?
#
loop_
_entity_poly.entity_id
_entity_poly.type
_entity_poly.pdbx_seq_one_letter_code
_entity_poly.pdbx_strand_id
1 'polypeptide(L)'
;MKAKHLIPAVVIVSLVLLLAGLAHPGWWPFSENDQKSAASAEEIFWDDLIPSDFVQPVNPFSTMSTEEIDKLLDGSEESNAELARLEAAFNYAPVVEELDGMRVKLAAYVTPLDFDGQTSMSEFLLVPYMGACIHTPPPPANQVVHAISAETIELQSAYDPIYAIGTLRTETVTSDLAESGYSLDVEMVLPYEPPEQPQ
;
A
#
# COMPACT_ATOMS: atom_id res chain seq x y z
N MET A 1 -51.06 -71.39 19.63
CA MET A 1 -50.08 -71.32 20.73
C MET A 1 -48.68 -71.16 20.15
N LYS A 2 -47.95 -70.17 20.68
CA LYS A 2 -46.50 -69.88 20.56
C LYS A 2 -45.98 -69.34 19.22
N ALA A 3 -45.92 -68.00 19.23
CA ALA A 3 -44.99 -67.17 18.49
C ALA A 3 -43.52 -67.54 18.76
N LYS A 4 -42.66 -67.30 17.77
CA LYS A 4 -41.25 -66.94 17.98
C LYS A 4 -40.87 -65.82 17.00
N HIS A 5 -40.42 -64.72 17.60
CA HIS A 5 -39.95 -63.49 16.99
C HIS A 5 -38.64 -63.67 16.21
N LEU A 6 -38.47 -62.90 15.14
CA LEU A 6 -37.19 -62.28 14.76
C LEU A 6 -37.50 -60.89 14.18
N ILE A 7 -36.88 -59.87 14.78
CA ILE A 7 -36.92 -58.44 14.41
C ILE A 7 -35.59 -58.11 13.68
N PRO A 8 -35.37 -56.90 13.13
CA PRO A 8 -35.40 -56.56 11.70
C PRO A 8 -34.00 -56.30 11.10
N ALA A 9 -33.87 -56.37 9.78
CA ALA A 9 -32.71 -55.76 9.09
C ALA A 9 -33.06 -54.32 8.72
N VAL A 10 -32.64 -53.36 9.55
CA VAL A 10 -32.62 -51.93 9.20
C VAL A 10 -31.41 -51.70 8.31
N VAL A 11 -31.64 -51.42 7.03
CA VAL A 11 -30.60 -50.94 6.11
C VAL A 11 -30.45 -49.44 6.38
N ILE A 12 -29.38 -49.06 7.08
CA ILE A 12 -28.96 -47.67 7.20
C ILE A 12 -28.28 -47.30 5.88
N VAL A 13 -28.98 -46.58 5.02
CA VAL A 13 -28.35 -45.90 3.88
C VAL A 13 -27.63 -44.68 4.43
N SER A 14 -26.31 -44.78 4.58
CA SER A 14 -25.44 -43.65 4.90
C SER A 14 -25.45 -42.67 3.74
N LEU A 15 -26.14 -41.54 3.92
CA LEU A 15 -26.05 -40.38 3.04
C LEU A 15 -24.69 -39.70 3.30
N VAL A 16 -23.68 -40.06 2.51
CA VAL A 16 -22.43 -39.29 2.44
C VAL A 16 -22.71 -38.05 1.61
N LEU A 17 -22.97 -36.93 2.30
CA LEU A 17 -22.94 -35.60 1.69
C LEU A 17 -21.48 -35.26 1.37
N LEU A 18 -21.06 -35.56 0.14
CA LEU A 18 -19.89 -34.96 -0.48
C LEU A 18 -20.23 -33.49 -0.80
N LEU A 19 -19.96 -32.61 0.17
CA LEU A 19 -19.87 -31.17 -0.10
C LEU A 19 -18.54 -30.89 -0.78
N ALA A 20 -18.56 -30.84 -2.11
CA ALA A 20 -17.50 -30.26 -2.92
C ALA A 20 -17.94 -28.85 -3.35
N GLY A 21 -17.15 -27.82 -3.01
CA GLY A 21 -17.37 -26.41 -3.33
C GLY A 21 -18.45 -25.76 -2.45
N LEU A 22 -18.24 -24.67 -1.73
CA LEU A 22 -17.43 -23.49 -2.05
C LEU A 22 -16.87 -22.92 -0.74
N ALA A 23 -15.55 -22.79 -0.63
CA ALA A 23 -14.95 -21.94 0.39
C ALA A 23 -15.08 -20.49 -0.09
N HIS A 24 -16.24 -19.88 0.11
CA HIS A 24 -16.31 -18.42 0.15
C HIS A 24 -16.13 -18.04 1.62
N PRO A 25 -15.06 -17.34 2.00
CA PRO A 25 -15.05 -16.63 3.27
C PRO A 25 -16.14 -15.54 3.18
N GLY A 26 -17.38 -15.91 3.50
CA GLY A 26 -18.56 -15.06 3.47
C GLY A 26 -18.62 -14.08 4.64
N TRP A 27 -17.54 -13.36 4.90
CA TRP A 27 -17.44 -12.36 5.96
C TRP A 27 -16.95 -10.99 5.47
N TRP A 28 -16.95 -10.76 4.16
CA TRP A 28 -16.59 -9.46 3.55
C TRP A 28 -17.71 -8.87 2.69
N PRO A 29 -17.97 -7.54 2.71
CA PRO A 29 -19.04 -6.91 1.93
C PRO A 29 -18.77 -6.77 0.41
N PHE A 30 -17.65 -7.26 -0.11
CA PHE A 30 -17.32 -7.08 -1.53
C PHE A 30 -17.94 -8.16 -2.42
N SER A 31 -18.51 -7.72 -3.54
CA SER A 31 -19.13 -8.59 -4.52
C SER A 31 -18.07 -9.23 -5.42
N GLU A 32 -18.41 -10.36 -6.06
CA GLU A 32 -17.59 -10.96 -7.13
C GLU A 32 -17.29 -9.95 -8.27
N ASN A 33 -18.15 -8.94 -8.42
CA ASN A 33 -17.99 -7.86 -9.37
C ASN A 33 -16.86 -6.89 -9.00
N ASP A 34 -16.62 -6.65 -7.70
CA ASP A 34 -15.54 -5.77 -7.22
C ASP A 34 -14.18 -6.41 -7.46
N GLN A 35 -14.05 -7.70 -7.16
CA GLN A 35 -12.85 -8.48 -7.47
C GLN A 35 -12.54 -8.48 -8.98
N LYS A 36 -13.58 -8.66 -9.80
CA LYS A 36 -13.45 -8.63 -11.27
C LYS A 36 -13.09 -7.24 -11.81
N SER A 37 -13.59 -6.19 -11.19
CA SER A 37 -13.24 -4.80 -11.51
C SER A 37 -11.77 -4.50 -11.15
N ALA A 38 -11.33 -4.92 -9.95
CA ALA A 38 -9.95 -4.76 -9.52
C ALA A 38 -8.96 -5.53 -10.42
N ALA A 39 -9.33 -6.73 -10.89
CA ALA A 39 -8.52 -7.51 -11.82
C ALA A 39 -8.33 -6.87 -13.22
N SER A 40 -9.06 -5.80 -13.53
CA SER A 40 -8.89 -5.04 -14.78
C SER A 40 -7.99 -3.81 -14.66
N ALA A 41 -7.56 -3.46 -13.45
CA ALA A 41 -6.55 -2.41 -13.24
C ALA A 41 -5.15 -2.96 -13.51
N GLU A 42 -4.24 -2.08 -13.95
CA GLU A 42 -2.83 -2.45 -14.08
C GLU A 42 -2.23 -2.63 -12.69
N GLU A 43 -1.71 -3.81 -12.39
CA GLU A 43 -1.00 -4.04 -11.14
C GLU A 43 0.41 -3.45 -11.23
N ILE A 44 0.70 -2.51 -10.35
CA ILE A 44 2.01 -1.86 -10.27
C ILE A 44 2.64 -2.13 -8.89
N PHE A 45 3.96 -2.08 -8.86
CA PHE A 45 4.77 -2.24 -7.67
C PHE A 45 5.50 -0.93 -7.35
N TRP A 46 5.96 -0.79 -6.11
CA TRP A 46 6.69 0.41 -5.67
C TRP A 46 7.93 0.72 -6.52
N ASP A 47 8.61 -0.29 -7.04
CA ASP A 47 9.75 -0.10 -7.94
C ASP A 47 9.34 0.49 -9.31
N ASP A 48 8.09 0.28 -9.75
CA ASP A 48 7.57 0.84 -11.01
C ASP A 48 7.30 2.35 -10.90
N LEU A 49 7.21 2.89 -9.68
CA LEU A 49 7.05 4.33 -9.43
C LEU A 49 8.39 5.10 -9.53
N ILE A 50 9.49 4.40 -9.82
CA ILE A 50 10.82 4.98 -9.92
C ILE A 50 11.27 4.93 -11.38
N PRO A 51 11.67 6.07 -11.99
CA PRO A 51 12.22 6.05 -13.33
C PRO A 51 13.41 5.11 -13.44
N SER A 52 13.42 4.25 -14.47
CA SER A 52 14.44 3.21 -14.63
C SER A 52 15.87 3.72 -14.78
N ASP A 53 16.04 4.98 -15.19
CA ASP A 53 17.31 5.68 -15.34
C ASP A 53 17.69 6.51 -14.10
N PHE A 54 16.80 6.60 -13.10
CA PHE A 54 17.06 7.32 -11.88
C PHE A 54 17.96 6.53 -10.93
N VAL A 55 18.98 7.21 -10.41
CA VAL A 55 19.88 6.69 -9.39
C VAL A 55 19.79 7.60 -8.18
N GLN A 56 19.35 7.04 -7.04
CA GLN A 56 19.30 7.80 -5.79
C GLN A 56 20.70 8.30 -5.41
N PRO A 57 20.87 9.60 -5.13
CA PRO A 57 22.13 10.13 -4.65
C PRO A 57 22.53 9.46 -3.33
N VAL A 58 23.82 9.18 -3.20
CA VAL A 58 24.37 8.69 -1.93
C VAL A 58 24.22 9.80 -0.88
N ASN A 59 23.96 9.41 0.37
CA ASN A 59 23.91 10.37 1.48
C ASN A 59 25.18 11.25 1.47
N PRO A 60 25.05 12.58 1.33
CA PRO A 60 26.20 13.45 1.11
C PRO A 60 27.22 13.38 2.26
N PHE A 61 26.75 13.21 3.50
CA PHE A 61 27.59 13.11 4.69
C PHE A 61 28.37 11.80 4.82
N SER A 62 27.99 10.76 4.08
CA SER A 62 28.66 9.45 4.15
C SER A 62 30.05 9.45 3.49
N THR A 63 30.33 10.44 2.64
CA THR A 63 31.57 10.53 1.85
C THR A 63 32.46 11.72 2.22
N MET A 64 31.97 12.62 3.06
CA MET A 64 32.70 13.83 3.49
C MET A 64 33.67 13.54 4.64
N SER A 65 34.78 14.26 4.69
CA SER A 65 35.67 14.31 5.85
C SER A 65 35.06 15.09 7.01
N THR A 66 35.60 14.92 8.21
CA THR A 66 35.16 15.71 9.38
C THR A 66 35.37 17.21 9.16
N GLU A 67 36.48 17.63 8.53
CA GLU A 67 36.73 19.05 8.26
C GLU A 67 35.73 19.63 7.23
N GLU A 68 35.35 18.85 6.23
CA GLU A 68 34.33 19.25 5.24
C GLU A 68 32.96 19.43 5.91
N ILE A 69 32.60 18.51 6.81
CA ILE A 69 31.36 18.60 7.60
C ILE A 69 31.40 19.82 8.52
N ASP A 70 32.49 20.04 9.27
CA ASP A 70 32.63 21.20 10.17
C ASP A 70 32.52 22.52 9.39
N LYS A 71 33.09 22.57 8.17
CA LYS A 71 32.98 23.73 7.29
C LYS A 71 31.54 23.92 6.79
N LEU A 72 30.89 22.85 6.34
CA LEU A 72 29.51 22.87 5.83
C LEU A 72 28.49 23.26 6.92
N LEU A 73 28.80 23.02 8.19
CA LEU A 73 27.93 23.33 9.32
C LEU A 73 28.36 24.60 10.08
N ASP A 74 29.25 25.43 9.51
CA ASP A 74 29.73 26.66 10.16
C ASP A 74 28.71 27.81 10.20
N GLY A 75 27.54 27.62 9.57
CA GLY A 75 26.44 28.58 9.56
C GLY A 75 26.64 29.80 8.66
N SER A 76 27.73 29.85 7.87
CA SER A 76 27.94 30.91 6.89
C SER A 76 26.91 30.86 5.76
N GLU A 77 26.70 31.99 5.07
CA GLU A 77 25.76 32.06 3.93
C GLU A 77 26.13 31.06 2.82
N GLU A 78 27.43 30.91 2.53
CA GLU A 78 27.94 29.94 1.57
C GLU A 78 27.63 28.50 1.99
N SER A 79 27.90 28.16 3.25
CA SER A 79 27.64 26.82 3.78
C SER A 79 26.16 26.49 3.84
N ASN A 80 25.30 27.44 4.21
CA ASN A 80 23.85 27.24 4.20
C ASN A 80 23.32 27.04 2.77
N ALA A 81 23.86 27.76 1.79
CA ALA A 81 23.48 27.59 0.38
C ALA A 81 23.92 26.22 -0.17
N GLU A 82 25.10 25.75 0.20
CA GLU A 82 25.57 24.42 -0.20
C GLU A 82 24.78 23.31 0.51
N LEU A 83 24.47 23.47 1.79
CA LEU A 83 23.62 22.52 2.52
C LEU A 83 22.24 22.40 1.85
N ALA A 84 21.60 23.52 1.50
CA ALA A 84 20.33 23.51 0.79
C ALA A 84 20.43 22.84 -0.59
N ARG A 85 21.54 23.02 -1.31
CA ARG A 85 21.78 22.33 -2.60
C ARG A 85 21.90 20.82 -2.41
N LEU A 86 22.65 20.38 -1.39
CA LEU A 86 22.84 18.95 -1.09
C LEU A 86 21.54 18.30 -0.62
N GLU A 87 20.77 18.98 0.23
CA GLU A 87 19.44 18.55 0.65
C GLU A 87 18.49 18.42 -0.54
N ALA A 88 18.44 19.43 -1.42
CA ALA A 88 17.62 19.39 -2.63
C ALA A 88 18.03 18.26 -3.58
N ALA A 89 19.34 18.02 -3.74
CA ALA A 89 19.83 16.91 -4.55
C ALA A 89 19.44 15.56 -3.93
N PHE A 90 19.63 15.39 -2.62
CA PHE A 90 19.32 14.15 -1.91
C PHE A 90 17.81 13.85 -1.87
N ASN A 91 16.97 14.87 -1.77
CA ASN A 91 15.51 14.74 -1.74
C ASN A 91 14.87 14.69 -3.13
N TYR A 92 15.64 14.87 -4.21
CA TYR A 92 15.11 14.80 -5.57
C TYR A 92 14.59 13.38 -5.87
N ALA A 93 13.29 13.28 -6.12
CA ALA A 93 12.59 12.01 -6.33
C ALA A 93 11.68 12.14 -7.57
N PRO A 94 12.18 11.86 -8.79
CA PRO A 94 11.41 12.01 -10.01
C PRO A 94 10.32 10.94 -10.14
N VAL A 95 9.26 11.26 -10.87
CA VAL A 95 8.11 10.40 -11.15
C VAL A 95 8.19 9.79 -12.55
N VAL A 96 7.40 8.74 -12.77
CA VAL A 96 7.21 8.09 -14.07
C VAL A 96 5.94 8.66 -14.71
N GLU A 97 6.10 9.61 -15.62
CA GLU A 97 5.01 10.36 -16.26
C GLU A 97 4.04 9.47 -17.05
N GLU A 98 4.51 8.33 -17.55
CA GLU A 98 3.68 7.36 -18.27
C GLU A 98 2.59 6.73 -17.41
N LEU A 99 2.71 6.80 -16.06
CA LEU A 99 1.69 6.30 -15.14
C LEU A 99 0.53 7.28 -14.93
N ASP A 100 0.64 8.54 -15.38
CA ASP A 100 -0.42 9.53 -15.20
C ASP A 100 -1.72 9.12 -15.89
N GLY A 101 -2.82 9.18 -15.14
CA GLY A 101 -4.15 8.82 -15.59
C GLY A 101 -4.38 7.33 -15.78
N MET A 102 -3.41 6.46 -15.46
CA MET A 102 -3.60 5.03 -15.47
C MET A 102 -4.49 4.58 -14.31
N ARG A 103 -5.36 3.61 -14.58
CA ARG A 103 -6.09 2.91 -13.52
C ARG A 103 -5.23 1.77 -12.99
N VAL A 104 -4.82 1.88 -11.73
CA VAL A 104 -3.80 1.02 -11.12
C VAL A 104 -4.34 0.26 -9.92
N LYS A 105 -3.69 -0.87 -9.61
CA LYS A 105 -3.82 -1.61 -8.35
C LYS A 105 -2.45 -1.62 -7.68
N LEU A 106 -2.35 -1.00 -6.51
CA LEU A 106 -1.10 -0.88 -5.75
C LEU A 106 -1.25 -1.54 -4.37
N ALA A 107 -0.34 -2.46 -4.04
CA ALA A 107 -0.23 -2.99 -2.69
C ALA A 107 0.49 -1.99 -1.77
N ALA A 108 -0.11 -1.62 -0.64
CA ALA A 108 0.41 -0.55 0.20
C ALA A 108 -0.01 -0.70 1.67
N TYR A 109 0.78 -0.09 2.56
CA TYR A 109 0.34 0.26 3.90
C TYR A 109 -0.32 1.63 3.89
N VAL A 110 -1.23 1.86 4.84
CA VAL A 110 -1.92 3.13 4.99
C VAL A 110 -1.32 3.90 6.17
N THR A 111 -0.93 5.16 5.92
CA THR A 111 -0.63 6.13 6.96
C THR A 111 -1.72 7.21 6.97
N PRO A 112 -2.58 7.25 8.00
CA PRO A 112 -3.57 8.31 8.15
C PRO A 112 -2.91 9.68 8.28
N LEU A 113 -3.51 10.73 7.71
CA LEU A 113 -3.04 12.11 7.90
C LEU A 113 -3.37 12.64 9.31
N ASP A 114 -4.44 12.13 9.92
CA ASP A 114 -4.83 12.43 11.30
C ASP A 114 -4.48 11.26 12.25
N PHE A 115 -3.82 11.58 13.36
CA PHE A 115 -3.25 10.60 14.31
C PHE A 115 -4.22 10.06 15.38
N ASP A 116 -5.52 10.03 15.12
CA ASP A 116 -6.51 9.54 16.09
C ASP A 116 -6.73 8.02 16.01
N GLY A 117 -5.93 7.31 15.21
CA GLY A 117 -6.00 5.86 15.09
C GLY A 117 -7.27 5.37 14.38
N GLN A 118 -7.88 6.23 13.56
CA GLN A 118 -9.04 5.88 12.76
C GLN A 118 -8.71 4.78 11.74
N THR A 119 -9.63 3.82 11.63
CA THR A 119 -9.71 2.89 10.49
C THR A 119 -10.64 3.41 9.40
N SER A 120 -11.30 4.54 9.65
CA SER A 120 -12.31 5.18 8.81
C SER A 120 -11.74 6.50 8.29
N MET A 121 -11.52 6.64 6.98
CA MET A 121 -10.87 7.83 6.41
C MET A 121 -11.24 8.04 4.94
N SER A 122 -11.09 9.27 4.45
CA SER A 122 -11.25 9.61 3.03
C SER A 122 -9.98 10.20 2.42
N GLU A 123 -8.96 10.50 3.25
CA GLU A 123 -7.68 11.07 2.82
C GLU A 123 -6.55 10.46 3.67
N PHE A 124 -5.52 9.93 3.02
CA PHE A 124 -4.44 9.18 3.66
C PHE A 124 -3.23 9.06 2.73
N LEU A 125 -2.10 8.61 3.26
CA LEU A 125 -0.92 8.26 2.46
C LEU A 125 -0.85 6.75 2.27
N LEU A 126 -0.54 6.31 1.05
CA LEU A 126 -0.09 4.96 0.77
C LEU A 126 1.43 4.94 0.79
N VAL A 127 1.99 3.91 1.44
CA VAL A 127 3.44 3.77 1.66
C VAL A 127 3.90 2.31 1.51
N PRO A 128 5.18 2.08 1.13
CA PRO A 128 5.69 0.73 0.84
C PRO A 128 5.89 -0.16 2.07
N TYR A 129 5.96 0.41 3.26
CA TYR A 129 6.22 -0.34 4.49
C TYR A 129 5.46 0.21 5.69
N MET A 130 5.15 -0.68 6.63
CA MET A 130 4.44 -0.35 7.86
C MET A 130 5.19 0.72 8.67
N GLY A 131 4.47 1.73 9.13
CA GLY A 131 5.00 2.77 10.02
C GLY A 131 5.78 3.88 9.31
N ALA A 132 5.83 3.89 7.97
CA ALA A 132 6.38 5.02 7.23
C ALA A 132 5.61 6.32 7.56
N CYS A 133 6.33 7.45 7.54
CA CYS A 133 5.81 8.79 7.85
C CYS A 133 5.34 9.00 9.31
N ILE A 134 5.45 7.98 10.18
CA ILE A 134 5.26 8.11 11.64
C ILE A 134 6.61 8.35 12.34
N HIS A 135 7.71 7.94 11.72
CA HIS A 135 9.09 8.18 12.14
C HIS A 135 9.88 8.83 11.00
N THR A 136 10.94 9.55 11.34
CA THR A 136 11.77 10.27 10.36
C THR A 136 13.00 9.47 9.93
N PRO A 137 13.52 9.69 8.72
CA PRO A 137 12.94 10.51 7.64
C PRO A 137 11.78 9.79 6.90
N PRO A 138 10.86 10.53 6.28
CA PRO A 138 9.85 9.95 5.40
C PRO A 138 10.51 9.30 4.16
N PRO A 139 9.80 8.39 3.45
CA PRO A 139 10.26 7.89 2.15
C PRO A 139 10.46 9.02 1.13
N PRO A 140 11.24 8.78 0.05
CA PRO A 140 11.29 9.69 -1.09
C PRO A 140 9.90 9.97 -1.66
N ALA A 141 9.66 11.15 -2.24
CA ALA A 141 8.33 11.55 -2.71
C ALA A 141 7.75 10.58 -3.76
N ASN A 142 8.58 10.00 -4.63
CA ASN A 142 8.16 8.98 -5.60
C ASN A 142 7.90 7.58 -4.98
N GLN A 143 7.93 7.48 -3.64
CA GLN A 143 7.57 6.31 -2.84
C GLN A 143 6.49 6.65 -1.79
N VAL A 144 5.77 7.75 -2.02
CA VAL A 144 4.59 8.14 -1.23
C VAL A 144 3.48 8.50 -2.22
N VAL A 145 2.28 7.96 -2.00
CA VAL A 145 1.09 8.32 -2.81
C VAL A 145 0.05 8.97 -1.91
N HIS A 146 -0.38 10.18 -2.23
CA HIS A 146 -1.49 10.85 -1.56
C HIS A 146 -2.81 10.30 -2.09
N ALA A 147 -3.61 9.65 -1.24
CA ALA A 147 -4.81 8.95 -1.65
C ALA A 147 -6.05 9.68 -1.15
N ILE A 148 -6.97 9.95 -2.08
CA ILE A 148 -8.25 10.63 -1.81
C ILE A 148 -9.37 9.71 -2.27
N SER A 149 -10.33 9.43 -1.39
CA SER A 149 -11.54 8.66 -1.69
C SER A 149 -12.78 9.53 -1.56
N ALA A 150 -13.69 9.45 -2.53
CA ALA A 150 -14.95 10.20 -2.49
C ALA A 150 -15.89 9.70 -1.38
N GLU A 151 -15.82 8.41 -1.05
CA GLU A 151 -16.53 7.79 0.05
C GLU A 151 -15.54 7.40 1.15
N THR A 152 -15.96 7.43 2.40
CA THR A 152 -15.15 6.97 3.52
C THR A 152 -14.81 5.48 3.35
N ILE A 153 -13.53 5.16 3.37
CA ILE A 153 -13.05 3.78 3.39
C ILE A 153 -12.93 3.28 4.82
N GLU A 154 -13.22 1.99 5.03
CA GLU A 154 -13.06 1.31 6.31
C GLU A 154 -11.98 0.23 6.19
N LEU A 155 -10.88 0.44 6.89
CA LEU A 155 -9.82 -0.55 7.04
C LEU A 155 -10.21 -1.55 8.13
N GLN A 156 -9.87 -2.82 7.94
CA GLN A 156 -10.01 -3.79 9.02
C GLN A 156 -8.93 -3.67 10.09
N SER A 157 -7.75 -3.23 9.67
CA SER A 157 -6.56 -3.15 10.49
C SER A 157 -5.69 -2.05 9.93
N ALA A 158 -5.24 -1.14 10.79
CA ALA A 158 -4.27 -0.11 10.42
C ALA A 158 -2.85 -0.67 10.21
N TYR A 159 -2.63 -1.96 10.50
CA TYR A 159 -1.32 -2.60 10.47
C TYR A 159 -1.13 -3.53 9.26
N ASP A 160 -2.22 -3.92 8.61
CA ASP A 160 -2.17 -4.85 7.49
C ASP A 160 -2.11 -4.07 6.17
N PRO A 161 -1.37 -4.58 5.17
CA PRO A 161 -1.38 -3.97 3.85
C PRO A 161 -2.75 -4.15 3.17
N ILE A 162 -3.00 -3.30 2.19
CA ILE A 162 -4.18 -3.31 1.34
C ILE A 162 -3.76 -3.34 -0.13
N TYR A 163 -4.71 -3.65 -1.02
CA TYR A 163 -4.68 -3.17 -2.40
C TYR A 163 -5.53 -1.90 -2.50
N ALA A 164 -4.93 -0.80 -2.94
CA ALA A 164 -5.63 0.41 -3.33
C ALA A 164 -5.83 0.39 -4.85
N ILE A 165 -7.07 0.65 -5.30
CA ILE A 165 -7.43 0.69 -6.72
C ILE A 165 -8.00 2.06 -7.03
N GLY A 166 -7.50 2.68 -8.09
CA GLY A 166 -7.90 4.03 -8.46
C GLY A 166 -7.18 4.54 -9.70
N THR A 167 -7.39 5.82 -9.99
CA THR A 167 -6.66 6.52 -11.06
C THR A 167 -5.44 7.22 -10.47
N LEU A 168 -4.24 6.85 -10.92
CA LEU A 168 -3.00 7.46 -10.47
C LEU A 168 -2.77 8.80 -11.18
N ARG A 169 -2.21 9.78 -10.48
CA ARG A 169 -1.78 11.06 -11.03
C ARG A 169 -0.32 11.32 -10.69
N THR A 170 0.41 11.91 -11.63
CA THR A 170 1.77 12.42 -11.39
C THR A 170 1.72 13.86 -10.92
N GLU A 171 1.38 14.06 -9.64
CA GLU A 171 1.32 15.39 -9.04
C GLU A 171 2.01 15.43 -7.68
N THR A 172 2.68 16.56 -7.41
CA THR A 172 3.32 16.79 -6.12
C THR A 172 2.30 17.30 -5.11
N VAL A 173 2.08 16.54 -4.04
CA VAL A 173 1.25 16.97 -2.91
C VAL A 173 2.09 17.00 -1.64
N THR A 174 2.13 18.16 -0.99
CA THR A 174 2.77 18.36 0.31
C THR A 174 1.73 18.29 1.42
N SER A 175 1.90 17.34 2.33
CA SER A 175 1.11 17.20 3.56
C SER A 175 1.95 17.54 4.80
N ASP A 176 1.33 17.58 5.98
CA ASP A 176 2.04 17.76 7.25
C ASP A 176 2.99 16.58 7.57
N LEU A 177 2.81 15.41 6.95
CA LEU A 177 3.61 14.22 7.20
C LEU A 177 4.74 14.02 6.19
N ALA A 178 4.46 14.26 4.91
CA ALA A 178 5.38 14.00 3.82
C ALA A 178 5.00 14.75 2.53
N GLU A 179 6.00 14.93 1.66
CA GLU A 179 5.79 15.20 0.25
C GLU A 179 5.56 13.88 -0.50
N SER A 180 4.61 13.89 -1.43
CA SER A 180 4.32 12.79 -2.35
C SER A 180 4.48 13.26 -3.79
N GLY A 181 4.99 12.39 -4.65
CA GLY A 181 5.12 12.63 -6.10
C GLY A 181 3.92 12.09 -6.89
N TYR A 182 3.05 11.33 -6.24
CA TYR A 182 1.86 10.77 -6.85
C TYR A 182 0.63 11.04 -5.99
N SER A 183 -0.53 11.16 -6.64
CA SER A 183 -1.81 11.02 -5.98
C SER A 183 -2.63 9.88 -6.58
N LEU A 184 -3.62 9.40 -5.82
CA LEU A 184 -4.53 8.35 -6.25
C LEU A 184 -5.97 8.78 -5.95
N ASP A 185 -6.76 8.93 -7.02
CA ASP A 185 -8.22 9.02 -6.93
C ASP A 185 -8.76 7.60 -6.64
N VAL A 186 -8.99 7.29 -5.36
CA VAL A 186 -9.36 5.96 -4.88
C VAL A 186 -10.79 5.61 -5.28
N GLU A 187 -10.94 4.48 -5.97
CA GLU A 187 -12.22 3.87 -6.29
C GLU A 187 -12.62 2.84 -5.23
N MET A 188 -11.65 2.04 -4.76
CA MET A 188 -11.87 1.02 -3.74
C MET A 188 -10.58 0.55 -3.09
N VAL A 189 -10.74 -0.07 -1.92
CA VAL A 189 -9.68 -0.72 -1.16
C VAL A 189 -10.06 -2.17 -0.91
N LEU A 190 -9.15 -3.10 -1.21
CA LEU A 190 -9.31 -4.53 -0.95
C LEU A 190 -8.25 -5.00 0.06
N PRO A 191 -8.52 -6.07 0.83
CA PRO A 191 -7.50 -6.71 1.65
C PRO A 191 -6.33 -7.17 0.78
N TYR A 192 -5.11 -7.02 1.28
CA TYR A 192 -3.97 -7.65 0.64
C TYR A 192 -4.02 -9.16 0.87
N GLU A 193 -4.02 -9.92 -0.22
CA GLU A 193 -3.82 -11.36 -0.21
C GLU A 193 -2.42 -11.65 -0.75
N PRO A 194 -1.52 -12.25 0.05
CA PRO A 194 -0.20 -12.63 -0.45
C PRO A 194 -0.35 -13.66 -1.58
N PRO A 195 0.46 -13.57 -2.65
CA PRO A 195 0.39 -14.54 -3.74
C PRO A 195 0.57 -15.96 -3.20
N GLU A 196 -0.26 -16.89 -3.67
CA GLU A 196 -0.17 -18.31 -3.30
C GLU A 196 1.26 -18.80 -3.57
N GLN A 197 1.98 -19.20 -2.52
CA GLN A 197 3.28 -19.80 -2.70
C GLN A 197 3.09 -21.18 -3.33
N PRO A 198 3.75 -21.49 -4.46
CA PRO A 198 3.75 -22.84 -4.99
C PRO A 198 4.33 -23.77 -3.91
N GLN A 199 3.56 -24.81 -3.56
CA GLN A 199 4.02 -25.86 -2.64
C GLN A 199 5.15 -26.71 -3.23
#